data_AF-Q82PZ8-F1
#
_entry.id   AF-Q82PZ8-F1
#
_cell.length_a   1.000
_cell.length_b   1.000
_cell.length_c   1.000
_cell.angle_alpha   90.00
_cell.angle_beta   90.00
_cell.angle_gamma   90.00
#
_symmetry.space_group_name_H-M   'P 1'
#
loop_
_entity.id
_entity.type
_entity.pdbx_description
1 polymer ?
#
loop_
_entity_poly.entity_id
_entity_poly.type
_entity_poly.pdbx_seq_one_letter_code
_entity_poly.pdbx_strand_id
1 'polypeptide(L)' 'MAAARMSRKDVEDTMAFSALHGIRPMTEIVPLDRADEAYQKMLAGKARFRMVLTAG' A
#
# COMPACT_ATOMS: atom_id res chain seq x y z
N MET A 1 5.53 13.51 12.88
CA MET A 1 4.77 13.00 11.72
C MET A 1 3.30 13.27 12.00
N ALA A 2 2.78 14.40 11.55
CA ALA A 2 1.36 14.73 11.72
C ALA A 2 0.55 13.84 10.77
N ALA A 3 -0.26 12.93 11.31
CA ALA A 3 -1.27 12.26 10.51
C ALA A 3 -2.28 13.34 10.08
N ALA A 4 -2.20 13.77 8.82
CA ALA A 4 -3.25 14.58 8.24
C ALA A 4 -4.56 13.79 8.37
N ARG A 5 -5.53 14.33 9.11
CA ARG A 5 -6.85 13.74 9.21
C ARG A 5 -7.59 14.04 7.92
N MET A 6 -7.32 13.25 6.88
CA MET A 6 -8.05 13.31 5.62
C MET A 6 -9.50 12.90 5.87
N SER A 7 -10.45 13.67 5.34
CA SER A 7 -11.86 13.30 5.38
C SER A 7 -12.12 12.12 4.43
N ARG A 8 -13.25 11.43 4.60
CA ARG A 8 -13.69 10.38 3.67
C ARG A 8 -13.76 10.92 2.23
N LYS A 9 -14.22 12.16 2.06
CA LYS A 9 -14.30 12.82 0.77
C LYS A 9 -12.93 13.05 0.14
N ASP A 10 -11.95 13.50 0.92
CA ASP A 10 -10.57 13.69 0.41
C ASP A 10 -9.97 12.37 -0.11
N VAL A 11 -10.28 11.26 0.56
CA VAL A 11 -9.85 9.92 0.13
C VAL A 11 -10.55 9.52 -1.17
N GLU A 12 -11.86 9.68 -1.26
CA GLU A 12 -12.65 9.37 -2.47
C GLU A 12 -12.16 10.18 -3.68
N ASP A 13 -11.99 11.50 -3.52
CA ASP A 13 -11.52 12.40 -4.58
C ASP A 13 -10.10 11.99 -5.05
N THR A 14 -9.21 11.64 -4.13
CA THR A 14 -7.85 11.18 -4.45
C THR A 14 -7.86 9.85 -5.21
N MET A 15 -8.73 8.91 -4.81
CA MET A 15 -8.87 7.62 -5.46
C MET A 15 -9.45 7.77 -6.87
N ALA A 16 -10.47 8.62 -7.05
CA ALA A 16 -11.07 8.92 -8.35
C ALA A 16 -10.05 9.55 -9.30
N PHE A 17 -9.28 10.54 -8.84
CA PHE A 17 -8.19 11.14 -9.60
C PHE A 17 -7.15 10.09 -10.03
N SER A 18 -6.71 9.25 -9.10
CA SER A 18 -5.70 8.21 -9.38
C SER A 18 -6.19 7.18 -10.39
N ALA A 19 -7.48 6.79 -10.31
CA ALA A 19 -8.10 5.89 -11.27
C ALA A 19 -8.17 6.52 -12.67
N LEU A 20 -8.63 7.77 -12.77
CA LEU A 20 -8.77 8.52 -14.03
C LEU A 20 -7.42 8.69 -14.75
N HIS A 21 -6.36 8.97 -14.01
CA HIS A 21 -5.02 9.21 -14.58
C HIS A 21 -4.14 7.96 -14.67
N GLY A 22 -4.66 6.77 -14.33
CA GLY A 22 -3.88 5.54 -14.37
C GLY A 22 -2.72 5.49 -13.37
N ILE A 23 -2.78 6.27 -12.29
CA ILE A 23 -1.77 6.27 -11.23
C ILE A 23 -1.88 4.93 -10.49
N ARG A 24 -0.78 4.18 -10.43
CA ARG A 24 -0.72 2.88 -9.75
C ARG A 24 0.48 2.84 -8.82
N PRO A 25 0.31 2.32 -7.59
CA PRO A 25 1.44 2.13 -6.69
C PRO A 25 2.34 1.00 -7.21
N MET A 26 3.64 1.10 -6.97
CA MET A 26 4.54 -0.03 -7.11
C MET A 26 4.42 -0.89 -5.86
N THR A 27 3.95 -2.12 -6.03
CA THR A 27 3.68 -3.05 -4.92
C THR A 27 4.42 -4.35 -5.10
N GLU A 28 4.70 -4.99 -3.97
CA GLU A 28 5.13 -6.36 -3.89
C GLU A 28 4.07 -7.15 -3.12
N ILE A 29 3.47 -8.14 -3.80
CA ILE A 29 2.31 -8.86 -3.29
C ILE A 29 2.77 -10.16 -2.63
N VAL A 30 2.30 -10.40 -1.40
CA VAL A 30 2.57 -11.63 -0.65
C VAL A 30 1.26 -12.17 -0.07
N PRO A 31 1.02 -13.49 -0.07
CA PRO A 31 -0.13 -14.07 0.62
C PRO A 31 -0.11 -13.75 2.11
N LEU A 32 -1.28 -13.58 2.73
CA LEU A 32 -1.40 -13.30 4.16
C LEU A 32 -0.69 -14.37 5.03
N ASP A 33 -0.72 -15.64 4.62
CA ASP A 33 -0.05 -16.75 5.31
C ASP A 33 1.48 -16.61 5.36
N ARG A 34 2.06 -15.71 4.55
CA ARG A 34 3.49 -15.37 4.51
C ARG A 34 3.78 -13.96 5.03
N ALA A 35 2.90 -13.42 5.88
CA ALA A 35 3.07 -12.09 6.48
C ALA A 35 4.42 -11.90 7.17
N ASP A 36 4.92 -12.92 7.86
CA ASP A 36 6.21 -12.86 8.56
C ASP A 36 7.37 -12.60 7.60
N GLU A 37 7.42 -13.30 6.47
CA GLU A 37 8.44 -13.10 5.44
C GLU A 37 8.36 -11.69 4.85
N ALA A 38 7.14 -11.23 4.55
CA ALA A 38 6.93 -9.88 4.03
C ALA A 38 7.43 -8.81 5.01
N TYR A 39 7.15 -9.01 6.31
CA TYR A 39 7.58 -8.11 7.38
C TYR A 39 9.11 -8.12 7.55
N GLN A 40 9.75 -9.29 7.54
CA GLN A 40 11.22 -9.38 7.60
C GLN A 40 11.89 -8.72 6.40
N LYS A 41 11.34 -8.92 5.19
CA LYS A 41 11.85 -8.26 3.99
C LYS A 41 11.74 -6.73 4.06
N MET A 42 10.64 -6.23 4.63
CA MET A 42 10.44 -4.80 4.88
C MET A 42 11.45 -4.27 5.90
N LEU A 43 11.64 -4.95 7.05
CA LEU A 43 12.62 -4.56 8.07
C LEU A 43 14.06 -4.57 7.55
N ALA A 44 14.38 -5.51 6.66
CA ALA A 44 15.68 -5.59 6.00
C ALA A 44 15.90 -4.50 4.92
N GLY A 45 14.92 -3.62 4.66
CA GLY A 45 15.00 -2.59 3.62
C GLY A 45 15.03 -3.15 2.20
N LYS A 46 14.66 -4.42 2.01
CA LYS A 46 14.69 -5.12 0.71
C LYS A 46 13.37 -5.06 -0.05
N ALA A 47 12.33 -4.50 0.57
CA ALA A 47 11.02 -4.32 -0.06
C ALA A 47 11.09 -3.25 -1.17
N ARG A 48 10.50 -3.55 -2.33
CA ARG A 48 10.34 -2.56 -3.39
C ARG A 48 9.09 -1.73 -3.12
N PHE A 49 9.27 -0.58 -2.49
CA PHE A 49 8.21 0.36 -2.11
C PHE A 49 7.21 -0.18 -1.09
N ARG A 50 6.11 -0.81 -1.53
CA ARG A 50 4.98 -1.21 -0.66
C ARG A 50 4.77 -2.71 -0.68
N MET A 51 4.94 -3.36 0.46
CA MET A 51 4.45 -4.73 0.67
C MET A 51 2.92 -4.69 0.81
N VAL A 52 2.22 -5.52 0.05
CA VAL A 52 0.76 -5.68 0.12
C VAL A 52 0.45 -7.13 0.42
N LEU A 53 -0.29 -7.37 1.49
CA LEU A 53 -0.76 -8.70 1.84
C LEU A 53 -2.08 -8.98 1.11
N THR A 54 -2.18 -10.15 0.51
CA THR A 54 -3.41 -10.63 -0.12
C THR A 54 -4.07 -11.65 0.79
N ALA A 55 -5.30 -11.35 1.20
CA ALA A 55 -6.21 -12.38 1.66
C ALA A 55 -6.66 -13.16 0.41
N GLY A 56 -6.55 -14.49 0.46
CA GLY A 56 -7.05 -15.37 -0.59
C GLY A 56 -8.53 -15.17 -0.86
#